data_AF-U2YV74-F1
#
_entry.id   AF-U2YV74-F1
#
_cell.length_a   1.000
_cell.length_b   1.000
_cell.length_c   1.000
_cell.angle_alpha   90.00
_cell.angle_beta   90.00
_cell.angle_gamma   90.00
#
_symmetry.space_group_name_H-M   'P 1'
#
loop_
_entity.id
_entity.type
_entity.pdbx_description
1 polymer ?
#
loop_
_entity_poly.entity_id
_entity_poly.type
_entity_poly.pdbx_seq_one_letter_code
_entity_poly.pdbx_strand_id
1 'polypeptide(L)'
;MTETPEPNATNETSGTNKTKTNIKDEWNGRTIYIPDDILADMEDTYLESQLKLRKAGRDEFKKNRHFYPLLVQFGIEALSDADADEIQARLSDLGSE
;
A
#
# COMPACT_ATOMS: atom_id res chain seq x y z
N MET A 1 32.42 -53.11 23.33
CA MET A 1 32.70 -51.84 22.60
C MET A 1 32.02 -50.74 23.39
N THR A 2 32.76 -49.68 23.67
CA THR A 2 32.53 -48.65 24.71
C THR A 2 31.48 -47.59 24.32
N GLU A 3 30.81 -47.04 25.34
CA GLU A 3 29.74 -46.02 25.33
C GLU A 3 30.23 -44.55 25.14
N THR A 4 29.42 -43.75 24.39
CA THR A 4 28.97 -42.33 24.65
C THR A 4 30.00 -41.16 24.51
N PRO A 5 29.66 -39.84 24.27
CA PRO A 5 28.40 -39.12 23.94
C PRO A 5 28.46 -38.14 22.71
N GLU A 6 27.32 -37.52 22.37
CA GLU A 6 27.17 -36.30 21.52
C GLU A 6 27.90 -35.05 22.07
N PRO A 7 28.18 -34.03 21.24
CA PRO A 7 28.34 -32.66 21.69
C PRO A 7 27.14 -31.79 21.29
N ASN A 8 26.35 -31.42 22.29
CA ASN A 8 25.47 -30.26 22.30
C ASN A 8 26.31 -29.01 22.64
N ALA A 9 26.40 -28.02 21.75
CA ALA A 9 26.83 -26.65 22.08
C ALA A 9 26.51 -25.65 20.96
N THR A 10 25.34 -25.03 21.08
CA THR A 10 25.10 -23.58 21.11
C THR A 10 25.88 -22.67 20.15
N ASN A 11 25.14 -21.97 19.27
CA ASN A 11 25.19 -20.50 19.25
C ASN A 11 23.90 -19.94 18.66
N GLU A 12 22.98 -19.60 19.57
CA GLU A 12 21.91 -18.64 19.32
C GLU A 12 22.55 -17.33 18.87
N THR A 13 22.53 -17.06 17.56
CA THR A 13 22.69 -15.69 17.09
C THR A 13 21.29 -15.10 17.03
N SER A 14 20.88 -14.53 18.15
CA SER A 14 19.75 -13.64 18.32
C SER A 14 19.98 -12.34 17.53
N GLY A 15 19.99 -12.45 16.21
CA GLY A 15 19.70 -11.36 15.32
C GLY A 15 18.21 -11.40 15.04
N THR A 16 17.43 -10.53 15.66
CA THR A 16 16.06 -10.24 15.25
C THR A 16 16.09 -9.57 13.87
N ASN A 17 16.41 -10.35 12.84
CA ASN A 17 15.89 -10.13 11.51
C ASN A 17 14.38 -10.31 11.66
N LYS A 18 13.67 -9.24 12.03
CA LYS A 18 12.28 -9.06 11.64
C LYS A 18 12.29 -9.31 10.14
N THR A 19 11.95 -10.53 9.75
CA THR A 19 11.74 -10.92 8.38
C THR A 19 10.88 -9.83 7.78
N LYS A 20 11.43 -9.09 6.81
CA LYS A 20 10.65 -8.18 5.98
C LYS A 20 9.71 -9.09 5.20
N THR A 21 8.59 -9.43 5.81
CA THR A 21 7.48 -10.16 5.21
C THR A 21 7.14 -9.44 3.91
N ASN A 22 7.14 -10.18 2.81
CA ASN A 22 6.82 -9.62 1.51
C ASN A 22 5.37 -9.14 1.58
N ILE A 23 5.07 -7.93 1.10
CA ILE A 23 3.69 -7.40 1.18
C ILE A 23 2.67 -8.33 0.50
N LYS A 24 3.15 -9.16 -0.45
CA LYS A 24 2.34 -10.16 -1.15
C LYS A 24 1.93 -11.34 -0.27
N ASP A 25 2.67 -11.60 0.81
CA ASP A 25 2.37 -12.67 1.77
C ASP A 25 1.39 -12.20 2.85
N GLU A 26 1.28 -10.87 3.05
CA GLU A 26 0.42 -10.27 4.07
C GLU A 26 -0.89 -9.71 3.50
N TRP A 27 -0.90 -9.24 2.25
CA TRP A 27 -2.01 -8.48 1.69
C TRP A 27 -2.70 -9.21 0.55
N ASN A 28 -4.03 -9.06 0.51
CA ASN A 28 -4.86 -9.59 -0.56
C ASN A 28 -4.80 -8.67 -1.78
N GLY A 29 -4.05 -9.06 -2.81
CA GLY A 29 -4.03 -8.35 -4.09
C GLY A 29 -5.38 -8.39 -4.80
N ARG A 30 -5.77 -7.27 -5.41
CA ARG A 30 -6.97 -7.15 -6.25
C ARG A 30 -6.62 -6.44 -7.54
N THR A 31 -7.24 -6.87 -8.65
CA THR A 31 -7.16 -6.20 -9.94
C THR A 31 -8.44 -5.43 -10.17
N ILE A 32 -8.32 -4.17 -10.58
CA ILE A 32 -9.44 -3.29 -10.95
C ILE A 32 -9.13 -2.65 -12.31
N TYR A 33 -10.18 -2.30 -13.06
CA TYR A 33 -10.07 -1.52 -14.29
C TYR A 33 -10.35 -0.07 -13.96
N ILE A 34 -9.50 0.82 -14.46
CA ILE A 34 -9.59 2.27 -14.21
C ILE A 34 -9.52 2.95 -15.59
N PRO A 35 -10.44 3.87 -15.89
CA PRO A 35 -10.38 4.74 -17.07
C PRO A 35 -9.02 5.46 -17.22
N ASP A 36 -8.59 5.71 -18.46
CA ASP A 36 -7.25 6.25 -18.76
C ASP A 36 -7.05 7.67 -18.22
N ASP A 37 -8.11 8.49 -18.22
CA ASP A 37 -8.13 9.83 -17.64
C ASP A 37 -7.88 9.79 -16.13
N ILE A 38 -8.58 8.91 -15.41
CA ILE A 38 -8.37 8.71 -13.97
C ILE A 38 -6.97 8.15 -13.71
N LEU A 39 -6.47 7.25 -14.58
CA LEU A 39 -5.12 6.72 -14.44
C LEU A 39 -4.05 7.82 -14.57
N ALA A 40 -4.26 8.80 -15.46
CA ALA A 40 -3.40 9.97 -15.58
C ALA A 40 -3.46 10.84 -14.31
N ASP A 41 -4.66 11.15 -13.82
CA ASP A 41 -4.84 11.93 -12.58
C ASP A 41 -4.19 11.25 -11.36
N MET A 42 -4.22 9.92 -11.29
CA MET A 42 -3.54 9.15 -10.25
C MET A 42 -2.01 9.31 -10.30
N GLU A 43 -1.41 9.37 -11.50
CA GLU A 43 0.03 9.60 -11.65
C GLU A 43 0.42 11.00 -11.19
N ASP A 44 -0.32 12.01 -11.64
CA ASP A 44 -0.07 13.41 -11.24
C ASP A 44 -0.23 13.58 -9.73
N THR A 45 -1.28 13.01 -9.15
CA THR A 45 -1.52 13.02 -7.70
C THR A 45 -0.36 12.36 -6.93
N TYR A 46 0.20 11.27 -7.45
CA TYR A 46 1.36 10.61 -6.86
C TYR A 46 2.58 11.55 -6.84
N LEU A 47 2.93 12.13 -7.99
CA LEU A 47 4.09 13.02 -8.14
C LEU A 47 3.95 14.29 -7.29
N GLU A 48 2.76 14.88 -7.27
CA GLU A 48 2.46 16.02 -6.42
C GLU A 48 2.61 15.69 -4.93
N SER A 49 2.14 14.52 -4.51
CA SER A 49 2.22 14.09 -3.12
C SER A 49 3.67 13.88 -2.68
N GLN A 50 4.52 13.30 -3.54
CA GLN A 50 5.97 13.22 -3.29
C GLN A 50 6.58 14.62 -3.13
N LEU A 51 6.23 15.53 -4.04
CA LEU A 51 6.73 16.90 -4.01
C LEU A 51 6.30 17.64 -2.73
N LYS A 52 5.04 17.47 -2.30
CA LYS A 52 4.48 18.05 -1.07
C LYS A 52 5.26 17.56 0.16
N LEU A 53 5.52 16.24 0.27
CA LEU A 53 6.29 15.66 1.38
C LEU A 53 7.75 16.12 1.37
N ARG A 54 8.40 16.12 0.20
CA ARG A 54 9.78 16.59 0.07
C ARG A 54 9.93 18.05 0.51
N LYS A 55 9.01 18.93 0.08
CA LYS A 55 8.98 20.34 0.52
C LYS A 55 8.78 20.50 2.02
N ALA A 56 8.08 19.56 2.65
CA ALA A 56 7.87 19.51 4.10
C ALA A 56 9.01 18.81 4.88
N GLY A 57 10.10 18.39 4.20
CA GLY A 57 11.19 17.65 4.82
C GLY A 57 10.77 16.28 5.35
N ARG A 58 9.78 15.65 4.71
CA ARG A 58 9.29 14.30 5.03
C ARG A 58 9.81 13.29 4.02
N ASP A 59 9.83 12.03 4.45
CA ASP A 59 10.28 10.92 3.61
C ASP A 59 9.34 10.68 2.43
N GLU A 60 9.93 10.29 1.30
CA GLU A 60 9.22 9.83 0.10
C GLU A 60 8.57 8.46 0.32
N PHE A 61 7.52 8.15 -0.44
CA PHE A 61 6.81 6.86 -0.33
C PHE A 61 6.74 6.10 -1.65
N LYS A 62 6.80 4.77 -1.57
CA LYS A 62 6.65 3.88 -2.74
C LYS A 62 5.21 3.82 -3.25
N LYS A 63 5.05 3.83 -4.58
CA LYS A 63 3.76 3.72 -5.28
C LYS A 63 2.94 2.49 -4.86
N ASN A 64 3.43 1.28 -5.14
CA ASN A 64 2.67 0.04 -4.86
C ASN A 64 2.41 -0.23 -3.37
N ARG A 65 3.34 0.16 -2.50
CA ARG A 65 3.26 -0.17 -1.06
C ARG A 65 2.49 0.86 -0.25
N HIS A 66 2.42 2.11 -0.71
CA HIS A 66 1.83 3.19 0.09
C HIS A 66 0.83 4.03 -0.72
N PHE A 67 1.14 4.42 -1.97
CA PHE A 67 0.24 5.28 -2.74
C PHE A 67 -1.14 4.67 -3.00
N TYR A 68 -1.20 3.48 -3.61
CA TYR A 68 -2.50 2.89 -3.96
C TYR A 68 -3.35 2.56 -2.73
N PRO A 69 -2.80 1.95 -1.64
CA PRO A 69 -3.56 1.80 -0.41
C PRO A 69 -4.07 3.13 0.16
N LEU A 70 -3.24 4.17 0.16
CA LEU A 70 -3.61 5.49 0.68
C LEU A 70 -4.73 6.12 -0.16
N LEU A 71 -4.63 6.05 -1.48
CA LEU A 71 -5.65 6.56 -2.40
C LEU A 71 -7.00 5.85 -2.18
N VAL A 72 -6.98 4.52 -2.06
CA VAL A 72 -8.19 3.73 -1.76
C VAL A 72 -8.77 4.12 -0.40
N GLN A 73 -7.93 4.31 0.62
CA GLN A 73 -8.38 4.73 1.94
C GLN A 73 -9.08 6.09 1.90
N PHE A 74 -8.47 7.11 1.27
CA PHE A 74 -9.12 8.41 1.09
C PHE A 74 -10.41 8.31 0.27
N GLY A 75 -10.46 7.43 -0.73
CA GLY A 75 -11.68 7.18 -1.50
C GLY A 75 -12.80 6.56 -0.66
N ILE A 76 -12.48 5.63 0.24
CA ILE A 76 -13.44 5.03 1.19
C ILE A 76 -13.96 6.09 2.16
N GLU A 77 -13.06 6.92 2.72
CA GLU A 77 -13.43 8.02 3.62
C GLU A 77 -14.39 9.00 2.91
N ALA A 78 -14.03 9.44 1.70
CA ALA A 78 -14.86 10.33 0.90
C ALA A 78 -16.23 9.72 0.53
N LEU A 79 -16.29 8.43 0.20
CA LEU A 79 -17.57 7.74 -0.07
C LEU A 79 -18.41 7.50 1.18
N SER A 80 -17.76 7.33 2.34
CA SER A 80 -18.45 7.17 3.63
C SER A 80 -19.11 8.46 4.10
N ASP A 81 -18.51 9.60 3.77
CA ASP A 81 -19.02 10.92 4.14
C ASP A 81 -20.04 11.47 3.13
N ALA A 82 -20.05 10.93 1.91
CA ALA A 82 -20.93 11.38 0.84
C ALA A 82 -22.38 10.94 1.02
N ASP A 83 -23.33 11.82 0.69
CA ASP A 83 -24.74 11.47 0.64
C ASP A 83 -25.13 10.80 -0.70
N ALA A 84 -26.39 10.37 -0.80
CA ALA A 84 -26.88 9.65 -1.98
C ALA A 84 -26.83 10.50 -3.26
N ASP A 85 -27.08 11.81 -3.17
CA ASP A 85 -27.09 12.70 -4.32
C ASP A 85 -25.66 12.98 -4.80
N GLU A 86 -24.72 13.16 -3.87
CA GLU A 86 -23.29 13.31 -4.17
C GLU A 86 -22.70 12.05 -4.82
N ILE A 87 -23.06 10.87 -4.32
CA ILE A 87 -22.64 9.59 -4.93
C ILE A 87 -23.20 9.47 -6.35
N GLN A 88 -24.48 9.81 -6.57
CA GLN A 88 -25.12 9.74 -7.88
C GLN A 88 -24.49 10.71 -8.89
N ALA A 89 -24.11 11.91 -8.45
CA ALA A 89 -23.41 12.88 -9.28
C ALA A 89 -22.06 12.32 -9.75
N ARG A 90 -21.24 11.80 -8.82
CA ARG A 90 -19.93 11.21 -9.15
C ARG A 90 -20.04 9.99 -10.07
N LEU A 91 -21.07 9.16 -9.90
CA LEU A 91 -21.32 8.03 -10.80
C LEU A 91 -21.66 8.49 -12.23
N SER A 92 -22.34 9.62 -12.37
CA SER A 92 -22.70 10.19 -13.67
C SER A 92 -21.45 10.69 -14.40
N ASP A 93 -20.53 11.32 -13.69
CA ASP A 93 -19.24 11.78 -14.24
C ASP A 93 -18.38 10.62 -14.76
N LEU A 94 -18.41 9.47 -14.07
CA LEU A 94 -17.68 8.24 -14.48
C LEU A 94 -18.30 7.53 -15.69
N GLY A 95 -19.61 7.72 -15.93
CA GLY A 95 -20.37 7.03 -16.97
C GLY A 95 -20.57 7.84 -18.25
N SER A 96 -20.15 9.11 -18.26
CA SER A 96 -20.18 9.99 -19.43
C SER A 96 -18.96 9.78 -20.32
N GLU A 97 -18.91 8.63 -21.01
CA GLU A 97 -18.00 8.35 -22.13
C GLU A 97 -18.78 8.23 -23.45
#